data_AF-A0A2P5Y2H3-F1
#
_entry.id   AF-A0A2P5Y2H3-F1
#
_cell.length_a   1.000
_cell.length_b   1.000
_cell.length_c   1.000
_cell.angle_alpha   90.00
_cell.angle_beta   90.00
_cell.angle_gamma   90.00
#
_symmetry.space_group_name_H-M   'P 1'
#
loop_
_entity.id
_entity.type
_entity.pdbx_description
1 polymer ?
#
loop_
_entity_poly.entity_id
_entity_poly.type
_entity_poly.pdbx_seq_one_letter_code
_entity_poly.pdbx_strand_id
1 'polypeptide(L)' 'MLTLWQTPSIPVVSKVPTIILGMGALFGFPEQSDMPSIATMASSRRWPLISSYRATGRTQSLKLK' A
#
# COMPACT_ATOMS: atom_id res chain seq x y z
N MET A 1 2.95 22.55 25.12
CA MET A 1 1.84 21.78 24.50
C MET A 1 2.20 21.58 23.04
N LEU A 2 2.60 20.38 22.64
CA LEU A 2 2.99 20.10 21.25
C LEU A 2 1.74 20.22 20.37
N THR A 3 1.68 21.27 19.56
CA THR A 3 0.63 21.48 18.56
C THR A 3 0.73 20.36 17.53
N LEU A 4 -0.08 19.33 17.72
CA LEU A 4 -0.22 18.23 16.77
C LEU A 4 -0.87 18.79 15.52
N TRP A 5 -0.04 19.24 14.57
CA TRP A 5 -0.36 19.46 13.17
C TRP A 5 -1.80 19.94 12.93
N GLN A 6 -1.99 21.25 12.79
CA GLN A 6 -3.03 21.76 11.89
C GLN A 6 -2.71 21.18 10.51
N THR A 7 -3.21 19.97 10.27
CA THR A 7 -3.11 19.30 9.00
C THR A 7 -3.94 20.18 8.07
N PRO A 8 -3.34 20.78 7.02
CA PRO A 8 -4.14 21.44 5.99
C PRO A 8 -5.23 20.44 5.59
N SER A 9 -6.49 20.89 5.59
CA SER A 9 -7.66 20.01 5.50
C SER A 9 -7.42 18.99 4.41
N ILE A 10 -7.10 17.75 4.81
CA ILE A 10 -6.75 16.71 3.86
C ILE A 10 -7.96 16.59 2.93
N PRO A 11 -7.78 16.80 1.61
CA PRO A 11 -8.91 16.89 0.71
C PRO A 11 -9.73 15.60 0.76
N VAL A 12 -11.04 15.74 0.92
CA VAL A 12 -11.96 14.62 0.89
C VAL A 12 -12.01 14.10 -0.55
N VAL A 13 -11.38 12.95 -0.78
CA VAL A 13 -11.26 12.35 -2.12
C VAL A 13 -12.62 11.90 -2.68
N SER A 14 -13.57 11.55 -1.81
CA SER A 14 -14.91 11.11 -2.21
C SER A 14 -15.94 11.44 -1.14
N LYS A 15 -17.16 11.82 -1.55
CA LYS A 15 -18.30 12.12 -0.66
C LYS A 15 -18.97 10.87 -0.10
N VAL A 16 -18.65 9.68 -0.60
CA VAL A 16 -19.15 8.39 -0.11
C VAL A 16 -18.02 7.56 0.49
N PRO A 17 -18.30 6.64 1.44
CA PRO A 17 -17.29 5.78 2.04
C PRO A 17 -16.43 5.08 0.98
N THR A 18 -15.17 5.47 0.88
CA THR A 18 -14.23 5.02 -0.17
C THR A 18 -12.91 4.59 0.44
N ILE A 19 -12.42 3.42 0.04
CA ILE A 19 -11.09 2.92 0.39
C ILE A 19 -10.17 3.09 -0.82
N ILE A 20 -8.97 3.64 -0.60
CA ILE A 20 -7.94 3.79 -1.64
C ILE A 20 -6.99 2.60 -1.53
N LEU A 21 -6.76 1.90 -2.64
CA LEU A 21 -5.86 0.76 -2.74
C LEU A 21 -4.70 1.08 -3.69
N GLY A 22 -3.49 0.75 -3.27
CA GLY A 22 -2.29 0.74 -4.12
C GLY A 22 -1.67 -0.64 -4.12
N MET A 23 -1.25 -1.13 -5.29
CA MET A 23 -0.56 -2.41 -5.45
C MET A 23 0.79 -2.19 -6.12
N GLY A 24 1.77 -2.99 -5.73
CA GLY A 24 3.10 -3.00 -6.33
C GLY A 24 3.71 -4.40 -6.26
N ALA A 25 4.62 -4.71 -7.18
CA ALA A 25 5.37 -5.95 -7.18
C ALA A 25 6.86 -5.65 -7.31
N LEU A 26 7.68 -6.41 -6.58
CA LEU A 26 9.12 -6.44 -6.75
C LEU A 26 9.48 -7.77 -7.41
N PHE A 27 10.23 -7.69 -8.49
CA PHE A 27 10.74 -8.84 -9.22
C PHE A 27 12.25 -8.94 -8.98
N GLY A 28 12.74 -10.17 -8.86
CA GLY A 28 14.18 -10.43 -8.90
C GLY A 28 14.76 -10.14 -10.28
N PHE A 29 16.08 -10.12 -10.37
CA PHE A 29 16.75 -10.02 -11.67
C PHE A 29 16.56 -11.30 -12.49
N PRO A 30 16.55 -11.23 -13.83
CA PRO A 30 16.43 -12.41 -14.69
C PRO A 30 17.50 -13.48 -14.42
N GLU A 31 18.70 -13.06 -13.98
CA GLU A 31 19.82 -13.94 -13.64
C GLU A 31 19.65 -14.65 -12.27
N GLN A 32 18.70 -14.19 -11.44
CA GLN A 32 18.33 -14.79 -10.16
C GLN A 32 16.92 -15.38 -10.24
N SER A 33 16.72 -16.35 -11.14
CA SER A 33 15.43 -17.03 -11.36
C SER A 33 14.85 -17.64 -10.08
N ASP A 34 15.69 -17.96 -9.10
CA ASP A 34 15.29 -18.56 -7.82
C ASP A 34 14.80 -17.54 -6.79
N MET A 35 14.94 -16.23 -7.05
CA MET A 35 14.47 -15.20 -6.13
C MET A 35 12.94 -15.05 -6.26
N PRO A 36 12.16 -15.27 -5.18
CA PRO A 36 10.72 -15.18 -5.26
C PRO A 36 10.26 -13.73 -5.46
N SER A 37 9.22 -13.54 -6.27
CA SER A 37 8.61 -12.22 -6.46
C SER A 37 7.87 -11.79 -5.20
N ILE A 38 7.85 -10.50 -4.89
CA ILE A 38 7.13 -9.96 -3.72
C ILE A 38 5.98 -9.10 -4.19
N ALA A 39 4.75 -9.50 -3.88
CA ALA A 39 3.57 -8.68 -4.07
C ALA A 39 3.31 -7.83 -2.82
N THR A 40 3.02 -6.54 -3.01
CA THR A 40 2.73 -5.59 -1.95
C THR A 40 1.40 -4.89 -2.24
N MET A 41 0.64 -4.63 -1.18
CA MET A 41 -0.61 -3.90 -1.25
C MET A 41 -0.72 -2.95 -0.06
N ALA A 42 -1.22 -1.75 -0.30
CA ALA A 42 -1.53 -0.77 0.71
C ALA A 42 -2.98 -0.31 0.58
N SER A 43 -3.68 -0.16 1.70
CA SER A 43 -5.08 0.29 1.74
C SER A 43 -5.25 1.41 2.74
N SER A 44 -6.07 2.42 2.43
CA SER A 44 -6.44 3.42 3.44
C SER A 44 -7.15 2.73 4.61
N ARG A 45 -6.92 3.20 5.84
CA ARG A 45 -7.50 2.56 7.03
C ARG A 45 -8.92 3.00 7.32
N ARG A 46 -9.28 4.20 6.89
CA ARG A 46 -10.56 4.84 7.19
C ARG A 46 -10.88 5.88 6.15
N TRP A 47 -12.16 6.04 5.87
CA TRP A 47 -12.69 7.20 5.16
C TRP A 47 -13.17 8.23 6.20
N PRO A 48 -13.07 9.55 5.94
CA PRO A 48 -12.48 10.22 4.77
C PRO A 48 -10.97 10.45 4.88
N LEU A 49 -10.32 9.99 5.95
CA LEU A 49 -8.94 10.33 6.27
C LEU A 49 -7.93 9.50 5.46
N ILE A 50 -7.37 10.09 4.41
CA ILE A 50 -6.40 9.45 3.51
C ILE A 50 -4.95 9.50 3.98
N SER A 51 -4.66 9.96 5.20
CA SER A 51 -3.29 10.05 5.73
C SER A 51 -2.76 8.74 6.32
N SER A 52 -3.60 7.73 6.50
CA SER A 52 -3.21 6.47 7.14
C SER A 52 -3.52 5.28 6.25
N TYR A 53 -2.48 4.51 5.95
CA TYR A 53 -2.56 3.27 5.19
C TYR A 53 -2.11 2.09 6.05
N ARG A 54 -2.64 0.91 5.74
CA ARG A 54 -2.11 -0.39 6.18
C ARG A 54 -1.45 -1.03 4.97
N ALA A 55 -0.26 -1.57 5.16
CA ALA A 55 0.46 -2.29 4.11
C ALA A 55 0.55 -3.78 4.44
N THR A 56 0.49 -4.61 3.41
CA THR A 56 0.72 -6.06 3.49
C THR A 56 1.58 -6.49 2.32
N GLY A 57 2.59 -7.31 2.60
CA GLY A 57 3.44 -7.93 1.59
C GLY A 57 3.31 -9.45 1.62
N ARG A 58 3.41 -10.09 0.46
CA ARG A 58 3.44 -11.54 0.31
C ARG A 58 4.51 -11.93 -0.70
N THR A 59 5.39 -12.82 -0.27
CA THR A 59 6.29 -13.53 -1.18
C THR A 59 5.49 -14.52 -2.00
N GLN A 60 5.58 -14.42 -3.32
CA GLN A 60 4.99 -15.36 -4.25
C GLN A 60 6.01 -16.47 -4.51
N SER A 61 5.62 -17.71 -4.18
CA SER A 61 6.42 -18.89 -4.50
C SER A 61 6.56 -19.00 -6.01
N LEU A 62 7.78 -19.21 -6.47
CA LEU A 62 8.09 -19.50 -7.86
C LEU A 62 7.37 -20.81 -8.21
N LYS A 63 6.34 -20.76 -9.06
CA LYS A 63 5.78 -21.98 -9.64
C LYS A 63 6.79 -22.51 -10.64
N LEU A 64 7.76 -23.28 -10.15
CA LEU A 64 8.60 -24.14 -10.98
C LEU A 64 7.68 -25.12 -11.70
N LYS A 65 7.73 -25.09 -13.02
CA LYS A 65 6.93 -25.94 -13.89
C LYS A 65 7.78 -27.13 -14.34
#